data_AF-A0A3N5WAY5-F1
#
_entry.id   AF-A0A3N5WAY5-F1
#
_cell.length_a   1.000
_cell.length_b   1.000
_cell.length_c   1.000
_cell.angle_alpha   90.00
_cell.angle_beta   90.00
_cell.angle_gamma   90.00
#
_symmetry.space_group_name_H-M   'P 1'
#
loop_
_entity.id
_entity.type
_entity.pdbx_description
1 polymer ?
#
loop_
_entity_poly.entity_id
_entity_poly.type
_entity_poly.pdbx_seq_one_letter_code
_entity_poly.pdbx_strand_id
1 'polypeptide(L)'
;MAQIERQQKVLNILQNLRDLNGLKKLFWEELNYERENLPLSMRGWPDSARKALVDDPILFASGGEDNAFQVIYCRLASDGLQRSLERPIVSQLIREHPYCLFVFSDKAQSAWHFLNIKFDEKAEKRRLFRRITVRPDGGLRTAAERLQMIDLALVRKELFGIPALEIQKRHDDAFDVESVTKAFYKELANWYFWALKHVRFPKDASKEADGHDHIGVIRMITRLIFCWFVTTAFFRWSQYKVRCCLSCVREKYCQGESGVLNSENPVAFRLTIELLLCPKYTGRFCPLLIRDQFSHPFPGIFGRGLNLRPRFENRDWVGHS
;
A
#
# COMPACT_ATOMS: atom_id res chain seq x y z
N MET A 1 19.39 -5.67 -13.90
CA MET A 1 19.41 -4.24 -14.27
C MET A 1 18.10 -3.81 -14.93
N ALA A 2 17.59 -4.51 -15.94
CA ALA A 2 16.33 -4.16 -16.64
C ALA A 2 15.08 -3.97 -15.74
N GLN A 3 14.91 -4.78 -14.69
CA GLN A 3 13.73 -4.69 -13.82
C GLN A 3 13.71 -3.43 -12.94
N ILE A 4 14.87 -3.01 -12.42
CA ILE A 4 15.04 -1.78 -11.63
C ILE A 4 14.78 -0.56 -12.51
N GLU A 5 15.29 -0.58 -13.74
CA GLU A 5 15.08 0.51 -14.70
C GLU A 5 13.60 0.66 -15.07
N ARG A 6 12.90 -0.46 -15.34
CA ARG A 6 11.45 -0.44 -15.62
C ARG A 6 10.64 0.02 -14.39
N GLN A 7 11.03 -0.39 -13.18
CA GLN A 7 10.38 0.09 -11.95
C GLN A 7 10.51 1.61 -11.82
N GLN A 8 11.69 2.16 -12.12
CA GLN A 8 11.93 3.60 -12.10
C GLN A 8 11.11 4.34 -13.17
N LYS A 9 10.96 3.77 -14.37
CA LYS A 9 10.10 4.34 -15.42
C LYS A 9 8.64 4.43 -14.98
N VAL A 10 8.09 3.33 -14.45
CA VAL A 10 6.72 3.31 -13.91
C VAL A 10 6.59 4.32 -12.78
N LEU A 11 7.54 4.39 -11.85
CA LEU A 11 7.54 5.37 -10.77
C LEU A 11 7.50 6.82 -11.31
N ASN A 12 8.31 7.13 -12.31
CA ASN A 12 8.35 8.46 -12.93
C ASN A 12 7.01 8.80 -13.62
N ILE A 13 6.35 7.82 -14.25
CA ILE A 13 5.02 8.01 -14.82
C ILE A 13 4.00 8.32 -13.72
N LEU A 14 3.98 7.52 -12.64
CA LEU A 14 3.04 7.71 -11.53
C LEU A 14 3.22 9.05 -10.80
N GLN A 15 4.47 9.54 -10.67
CA GLN A 15 4.77 10.86 -10.10
C GLN A 15 4.17 12.02 -10.92
N ASN A 16 4.04 11.83 -12.23
CA ASN A 16 3.56 12.84 -13.17
C ASN A 16 2.18 12.52 -13.75
N LEU A 17 1.45 11.58 -13.14
CA LEU A 17 0.14 11.14 -13.61
C LEU A 17 -0.93 12.19 -13.29
N ARG A 18 -1.07 13.16 -14.19
CA ARG A 18 -2.02 14.29 -14.10
C ARG A 18 -3.07 14.29 -15.20
N ASP A 19 -2.94 13.37 -16.16
CA ASP A 19 -3.80 13.29 -17.33
C ASP A 19 -3.89 11.84 -17.84
N LEU A 20 -4.72 11.67 -18.87
CA LEU A 20 -4.84 10.40 -19.59
C LEU A 20 -3.55 10.00 -20.32
N ASN A 21 -2.67 10.93 -20.69
CA ASN A 21 -1.44 10.60 -21.41
C ASN A 21 -0.47 9.79 -20.54
N GLY A 22 -0.36 10.14 -19.25
CA GLY A 22 0.39 9.32 -18.30
C GLY A 22 -0.19 7.90 -18.17
N LEU A 23 -1.53 7.78 -18.20
CA LEU A 23 -2.20 6.48 -18.16
C LEU A 23 -1.96 5.66 -19.44
N LYS A 24 -1.93 6.33 -20.60
CA LYS A 24 -1.63 5.71 -21.89
C LYS A 24 -0.22 5.14 -21.91
N LYS A 25 0.77 5.94 -21.51
CA LYS A 25 2.17 5.47 -21.38
C LYS A 25 2.27 4.27 -20.43
N LEU A 26 1.57 4.34 -19.29
CA LEU A 26 1.57 3.26 -18.32
C LEU A 26 1.05 1.94 -18.92
N PHE A 27 -0.17 1.91 -19.45
CA PHE A 27 -0.77 0.65 -19.91
C PHE A 27 -0.24 0.20 -21.27
N TRP A 28 -0.09 1.12 -22.22
CA TRP A 28 0.18 0.79 -23.62
C TRP A 28 1.67 0.64 -23.95
N GLU A 29 2.57 1.20 -23.14
CA GLU A 29 4.02 1.15 -23.37
C GLU A 29 4.73 0.35 -22.28
N GLU A 30 4.44 0.61 -21.00
CA GLU A 30 5.18 -0.02 -19.90
C GLU A 30 4.57 -1.36 -19.44
N LEU A 31 3.25 -1.49 -19.40
CA LEU A 31 2.55 -2.70 -18.96
C LEU A 31 2.13 -3.63 -20.11
N ASN A 32 2.34 -3.21 -21.36
CA ASN A 32 2.14 -4.01 -22.58
C ASN A 32 0.70 -4.54 -22.76
N TYR A 33 -0.29 -3.71 -22.45
CA TYR A 33 -1.69 -3.97 -22.82
C TYR A 33 -1.96 -3.48 -24.24
N GLU A 34 -2.93 -4.13 -24.89
CA GLU A 34 -3.44 -3.70 -26.18
C GLU A 34 -4.18 -2.37 -26.05
N ARG A 35 -4.01 -1.52 -27.07
CA ARG A 35 -4.48 -0.14 -27.05
C ARG A 35 -5.95 -0.11 -27.41
N GLU A 36 -6.79 0.21 -26.43
CA GLU A 36 -8.20 0.52 -26.63
C GLU A 36 -8.45 1.99 -26.31
N ASN A 37 -9.54 2.56 -26.82
CA ASN A 37 -9.96 3.91 -26.41
C ASN A 37 -11.43 4.14 -26.78
N LEU A 38 -12.28 3.20 -26.39
CA LEU A 38 -13.68 3.16 -26.81
C LEU A 38 -14.60 3.59 -25.66
N PRO A 39 -15.47 4.60 -25.85
CA PRO A 39 -16.46 4.96 -24.84
C PRO A 39 -17.49 3.83 -24.69
N LEU A 40 -17.84 3.53 -23.44
CA LEU A 40 -18.83 2.53 -23.06
C LEU A 40 -20.18 3.23 -22.82
N SER A 41 -21.24 2.64 -23.38
CA SER A 41 -22.59 3.17 -23.24
C SER A 41 -23.10 3.06 -21.80
N MET A 42 -23.53 4.19 -21.22
CA MET A 42 -24.23 4.23 -19.93
C MET A 42 -25.76 4.05 -20.04
N ARG A 43 -26.26 3.56 -21.19
CA ARG A 43 -27.71 3.40 -21.42
C ARG A 43 -28.30 2.44 -20.39
N GLY A 44 -29.39 2.86 -19.73
CA GLY A 44 -30.08 2.04 -18.72
C GLY A 44 -29.42 2.00 -17.35
N TRP A 45 -28.31 2.71 -17.14
CA TRP A 45 -27.67 2.79 -15.83
C TRP A 45 -28.54 3.58 -14.83
N PRO A 46 -28.51 3.22 -13.53
CA PRO A 46 -29.19 4.00 -12.50
C PRO A 46 -28.57 5.39 -12.36
N ASP A 47 -29.39 6.39 -11.97
CA ASP A 47 -28.94 7.77 -11.81
C ASP A 47 -27.78 7.93 -10.83
N SER A 48 -27.69 7.06 -9.82
CA SER A 48 -26.58 7.05 -8.86
C SER A 48 -25.23 6.75 -9.51
N ALA A 49 -25.19 5.91 -10.56
CA ALA A 49 -23.97 5.61 -11.31
C ALA A 49 -23.70 6.69 -12.37
N ARG A 50 -24.75 7.15 -13.08
CA ARG A 50 -24.61 8.15 -14.15
C ARG A 50 -24.14 9.50 -13.61
N LYS A 51 -24.74 9.99 -12.51
CA LYS A 51 -24.37 11.28 -11.88
C LYS A 51 -23.01 11.23 -11.18
N ALA A 52 -22.49 10.02 -10.91
CA ALA A 52 -21.18 9.86 -10.29
C ALA A 52 -20.03 10.05 -11.29
N LEU A 53 -20.30 10.08 -12.60
CA LEU A 53 -19.30 10.22 -13.66
C LEU A 53 -19.40 11.59 -14.34
N VAL A 54 -18.25 12.12 -14.76
CA VAL A 54 -18.18 13.34 -15.59
C VAL A 54 -18.47 13.00 -17.06
N ASP A 55 -17.83 11.94 -17.54
CA ASP A 55 -17.82 11.48 -18.92
C ASP A 55 -18.18 9.99 -18.95
N ASP A 56 -18.56 9.47 -20.13
CA ASP A 56 -18.77 8.03 -20.32
C ASP A 56 -17.51 7.23 -19.91
N PRO A 57 -17.65 6.05 -19.27
CA PRO A 57 -16.53 5.16 -19.01
C PRO A 57 -15.82 4.80 -20.32
N ILE A 58 -14.52 4.55 -20.26
CA ILE A 58 -13.72 4.24 -21.45
C ILE A 58 -13.12 2.85 -21.30
N LEU A 59 -13.37 1.96 -22.24
CA LEU A 59 -12.54 0.77 -22.45
C LEU A 59 -11.17 1.26 -22.93
N PHE A 60 -10.22 1.26 -22.01
CA PHE A 60 -8.97 1.98 -22.11
C PHE A 60 -7.81 1.11 -22.58
N ALA A 61 -7.84 -0.17 -22.22
CA ALA A 61 -6.89 -1.14 -22.71
C ALA A 61 -7.49 -2.55 -22.60
N SER A 62 -6.94 -3.50 -23.33
CA SER A 62 -7.30 -4.91 -23.23
C SER A 62 -6.08 -5.80 -23.18
N GLY A 63 -6.26 -7.07 -22.86
CA GLY A 63 -5.20 -8.05 -22.85
C GLY A 63 -5.73 -9.47 -22.82
N GLY A 64 -4.83 -10.40 -23.12
CA GLY A 64 -5.14 -11.82 -23.18
C GLY A 64 -5.74 -12.25 -24.51
N GLU A 65 -6.06 -13.53 -24.59
CA GLU A 65 -6.79 -14.14 -25.71
C GLU A 65 -8.13 -13.40 -25.93
N ASP A 66 -8.42 -13.09 -27.19
CA ASP A 66 -9.63 -12.35 -27.63
C ASP A 66 -9.92 -11.04 -26.88
N ASN A 67 -8.89 -10.36 -26.35
CA ASN A 67 -9.06 -9.15 -25.55
C ASN A 67 -9.99 -9.34 -24.33
N ALA A 68 -10.05 -10.57 -23.80
CA ALA A 68 -11.00 -10.96 -22.77
C ALA A 68 -10.74 -10.30 -21.40
N PHE A 69 -9.51 -9.84 -21.12
CA PHE A 69 -9.23 -9.02 -19.94
C PHE A 69 -9.25 -7.53 -20.32
N GLN A 70 -9.98 -6.72 -19.56
CA GLN A 70 -10.22 -5.32 -19.91
C GLN A 70 -9.80 -4.33 -18.83
N VAL A 71 -9.31 -3.16 -19.24
CA VAL A 71 -8.99 -2.04 -18.35
C VAL A 71 -10.00 -0.93 -18.64
N ILE A 72 -10.80 -0.58 -17.65
CA ILE A 72 -11.87 0.41 -17.82
C ILE A 72 -11.56 1.65 -17.00
N TYR A 73 -11.46 2.78 -17.68
CA TYR A 73 -11.25 4.08 -17.07
C TYR A 73 -12.59 4.77 -16.77
N CYS A 74 -12.67 5.41 -15.60
CA CYS A 74 -13.84 6.12 -15.10
C CYS A 74 -13.42 7.44 -14.44
N ARG A 75 -13.97 8.57 -14.89
CA ARG A 75 -13.73 9.89 -14.28
C ARG A 75 -14.88 10.28 -13.38
N LEU A 76 -14.64 10.35 -12.07
CA LEU A 76 -15.68 10.70 -11.11
C LEU A 76 -16.02 12.18 -11.13
N ALA A 77 -17.30 12.50 -10.99
CA ALA A 77 -17.82 13.87 -10.81
C ALA A 77 -17.64 14.38 -9.37
N SER A 78 -16.48 14.10 -8.77
CA SER A 78 -16.14 14.44 -7.39
C SER A 78 -14.68 14.85 -7.31
N ASP A 79 -14.36 15.85 -6.48
CA ASP A 79 -12.99 16.32 -6.25
C ASP A 79 -12.14 15.30 -5.46
N GLY A 80 -12.78 14.27 -4.92
CA GLY A 80 -12.10 13.17 -4.26
C GLY A 80 -12.63 11.81 -4.70
N LEU A 81 -11.78 10.80 -4.57
CA LEU A 81 -12.13 9.42 -4.89
C LEU A 81 -12.90 8.74 -3.76
N GLN A 82 -14.23 8.67 -3.91
CA GLN A 82 -15.13 8.12 -2.90
C GLN A 82 -15.61 6.71 -3.27
N ARG A 83 -15.50 5.78 -2.31
CA ARG A 83 -15.92 4.38 -2.48
C ARG A 83 -17.42 4.21 -2.72
N SER A 84 -18.23 5.13 -2.18
CA SER A 84 -19.67 5.16 -2.39
C SER A 84 -20.04 5.44 -3.85
N LEU A 85 -19.24 6.24 -4.56
CA LEU A 85 -19.46 6.60 -5.96
C LEU A 85 -18.95 5.51 -6.93
N GLU A 86 -17.84 4.84 -6.58
CA GLU A 86 -17.26 3.77 -7.40
C GLU A 86 -18.15 2.51 -7.44
N ARG A 87 -18.75 2.15 -6.30
CA ARG A 87 -19.51 0.89 -6.15
C ARG A 87 -20.67 0.73 -7.15
N PRO A 88 -21.56 1.72 -7.34
CA PRO A 88 -22.63 1.65 -8.34
C PRO A 88 -22.09 1.43 -9.75
N ILE A 89 -21.01 2.13 -10.13
CA ILE A 89 -20.38 2.04 -11.45
C ILE A 89 -19.84 0.63 -11.69
N VAL A 90 -19.05 0.13 -10.74
CA VAL A 90 -18.49 -1.23 -10.78
C VAL A 90 -19.57 -2.29 -10.87
N SER A 91 -20.70 -2.11 -10.18
CA SER A 91 -21.80 -3.07 -10.17
C SER A 91 -22.50 -3.19 -11.53
N GLN A 92 -22.45 -2.15 -12.35
CA GLN A 92 -22.93 -2.18 -13.73
C GLN A 92 -21.92 -2.85 -14.65
N LEU A 93 -20.68 -2.33 -14.66
CA LEU A 93 -19.65 -2.75 -15.62
C LEU A 93 -19.25 -4.22 -15.48
N ILE A 94 -19.21 -4.76 -14.27
CA ILE A 94 -18.77 -6.15 -14.04
C ILE A 94 -19.69 -7.21 -14.67
N ARG A 95 -20.91 -6.85 -15.06
CA ARG A 95 -21.86 -7.77 -15.71
C ARG A 95 -21.45 -8.06 -17.16
N GLU A 96 -20.93 -7.05 -17.84
CA GLU A 96 -20.49 -7.11 -19.24
C GLU A 96 -18.99 -7.37 -19.33
N HIS A 97 -18.24 -7.02 -18.27
CA HIS A 97 -16.78 -7.08 -18.20
C HIS A 97 -16.36 -7.91 -16.98
N PRO A 98 -16.43 -9.25 -17.04
CA PRO A 98 -16.18 -10.10 -15.89
C PRO A 98 -14.71 -10.08 -15.43
N TYR A 99 -13.77 -10.00 -16.36
CA TYR A 99 -12.33 -9.88 -16.07
C TYR A 99 -11.87 -8.46 -16.39
N CYS A 100 -11.83 -7.62 -15.37
CA CYS A 100 -11.42 -6.24 -15.57
C CYS A 100 -10.69 -5.60 -14.39
N LEU A 101 -9.83 -4.65 -14.75
CA LEU A 101 -9.22 -3.69 -13.85
C LEU A 101 -9.93 -2.35 -14.02
N PHE A 102 -10.44 -1.77 -12.94
CA PHE A 102 -11.01 -0.43 -12.97
C PHE A 102 -9.97 0.61 -12.61
N VAL A 103 -9.90 1.70 -13.38
CA VAL A 103 -9.09 2.87 -13.08
C VAL A 103 -10.01 4.06 -12.86
N PHE A 104 -10.12 4.53 -11.63
CA PHE A 104 -10.87 5.73 -11.29
C PHE A 104 -9.94 6.93 -11.12
N SER A 105 -10.39 8.08 -11.60
CA SER A 105 -9.79 9.38 -11.28
C SER A 105 -10.82 10.29 -10.63
N ASP A 106 -10.35 11.23 -9.81
CA ASP A 106 -11.15 12.38 -9.38
C ASP A 106 -11.41 13.31 -10.56
N LYS A 107 -12.28 14.30 -10.35
CA LYS A 107 -12.64 15.27 -11.38
C LYS A 107 -11.42 15.99 -11.95
N ALA A 108 -10.43 16.30 -11.12
CA ALA A 108 -9.21 17.01 -11.54
C ALA A 108 -8.11 16.11 -12.13
N GLN A 109 -8.31 14.78 -12.17
CA GLN A 109 -7.28 13.80 -12.58
C GLN A 109 -5.98 13.92 -11.77
N SER A 110 -6.11 14.29 -10.50
CA SER A 110 -5.02 14.49 -9.56
C SER A 110 -4.78 13.26 -8.67
N ALA A 111 -5.81 12.44 -8.47
CA ALA A 111 -5.73 11.22 -7.68
C ALA A 111 -6.33 10.06 -8.47
N TRP A 112 -5.74 8.87 -8.28
CA TRP A 112 -6.13 7.68 -9.02
C TRP A 112 -6.33 6.48 -8.10
N HIS A 113 -7.36 5.69 -8.38
CA HIS A 113 -7.57 4.38 -7.79
C HIS A 113 -7.52 3.32 -8.88
N PHE A 114 -6.55 2.43 -8.77
CA PHE A 114 -6.55 1.17 -9.50
C PHE A 114 -7.30 0.17 -8.62
N LEU A 115 -8.34 -0.45 -9.15
CA LEU A 115 -9.26 -1.30 -8.39
C LEU A 115 -9.40 -2.65 -9.10
N ASN A 116 -8.84 -3.68 -8.47
CA ASN A 116 -9.04 -5.07 -8.85
C ASN A 116 -10.13 -5.70 -7.97
N ILE A 117 -10.92 -6.61 -8.55
CA ILE A 117 -11.99 -7.32 -7.86
C ILE A 117 -11.69 -8.80 -7.92
N LYS A 118 -11.38 -9.38 -6.76
CA LYS A 118 -11.19 -10.82 -6.66
C LYS A 118 -12.53 -11.51 -6.47
N PHE A 119 -12.78 -12.50 -7.32
CA PHE A 119 -13.87 -13.44 -7.19
C PHE A 119 -13.46 -14.56 -6.22
N ASP A 120 -14.34 -14.89 -5.28
CA ASP A 120 -14.15 -16.05 -4.41
C ASP A 120 -15.24 -17.06 -4.74
N GLU A 121 -14.87 -18.12 -5.46
CA GLU A 121 -15.78 -19.21 -5.84
C GLU A 121 -16.35 -19.93 -4.60
N LYS A 122 -15.64 -19.91 -3.46
CA LYS A 122 -16.06 -20.58 -2.23
C LYS A 122 -16.93 -19.71 -1.33
N ALA A 123 -16.88 -18.39 -1.53
CA ALA A 123 -17.69 -17.42 -0.81
C ALA A 123 -18.63 -16.73 -1.79
N GLU A 124 -19.73 -17.41 -2.15
CA GLU A 124 -20.82 -16.97 -3.04
C GLU A 124 -21.38 -15.54 -2.77
N LYS A 125 -20.93 -14.84 -1.73
CA LYS A 125 -21.50 -13.57 -1.26
C LYS A 125 -20.54 -12.40 -1.09
N ARG A 126 -19.20 -12.54 -1.23
CA ARG A 126 -18.30 -11.39 -0.95
C ARG A 126 -17.22 -11.16 -2.01
N ARG A 127 -17.48 -10.19 -2.89
CA ARG A 127 -16.48 -9.60 -3.78
C ARG A 127 -15.41 -8.87 -2.97
N LEU A 128 -14.15 -9.22 -3.17
CA LEU A 128 -13.02 -8.59 -2.52
C LEU A 128 -12.48 -7.45 -3.39
N PHE A 129 -12.79 -6.22 -2.99
CA PHE A 129 -12.31 -5.01 -3.63
C PHE A 129 -10.90 -4.68 -3.14
N ARG A 130 -9.89 -4.82 -4.00
CA ARG A 130 -8.48 -4.54 -3.68
C ARG A 130 -7.99 -3.35 -4.49
N ARG A 131 -7.23 -2.45 -3.87
CA ARG A 131 -6.94 -1.14 -4.46
C ARG A 131 -5.51 -0.69 -4.26
N ILE A 132 -4.96 -0.09 -5.30
CA ILE A 132 -3.75 0.72 -5.24
C ILE A 132 -4.17 2.17 -5.43
N THR A 133 -3.79 3.03 -4.49
CA THR A 133 -4.08 4.46 -4.54
C THR A 133 -2.83 5.20 -4.97
N VAL A 134 -2.94 6.00 -6.03
CA VAL A 134 -1.86 6.82 -6.56
C VAL A 134 -2.24 8.28 -6.36
N ARG A 135 -1.41 8.99 -5.61
CA ARG A 135 -1.50 10.43 -5.38
C ARG A 135 -0.11 11.04 -5.49
N PRO A 136 0.04 12.31 -5.91
CA PRO A 136 1.32 12.98 -6.05
C PRO A 136 2.18 12.94 -4.77
N ASP A 137 1.55 12.94 -3.60
CA ASP A 137 2.15 12.94 -2.27
C ASP A 137 2.19 11.54 -1.59
N GLY A 138 1.85 10.50 -2.34
CA GLY A 138 1.64 9.15 -1.83
C GLY A 138 2.87 8.25 -1.85
N GLY A 139 2.69 7.02 -1.34
CA GLY A 139 3.66 5.93 -1.38
C GLY A 139 3.82 5.32 -2.79
N LEU A 140 4.28 6.13 -3.75
CA LEU A 140 4.33 5.79 -5.17
C LEU A 140 5.28 4.63 -5.49
N ARG A 141 6.30 4.41 -4.67
CA ARG A 141 7.26 3.30 -4.86
C ARG A 141 6.57 1.95 -4.86
N THR A 142 5.72 1.67 -3.87
CA THR A 142 5.01 0.40 -3.81
C THR A 142 3.91 0.31 -4.86
N ALA A 143 3.25 1.42 -5.19
CA ALA A 143 2.34 1.43 -6.33
C ALA A 143 3.07 1.03 -7.62
N ALA A 144 4.26 1.57 -7.87
CA ALA A 144 5.08 1.21 -9.02
C ALA A 144 5.51 -0.26 -8.99
N GLU A 145 5.96 -0.77 -7.84
CA GLU A 145 6.31 -2.19 -7.66
C GLU A 145 5.14 -3.11 -7.99
N ARG A 146 3.95 -2.80 -7.46
CA ARG A 146 2.75 -3.62 -7.68
C ARG A 146 2.20 -3.52 -9.10
N LEU A 147 2.18 -2.32 -9.69
CA LEU A 147 1.73 -2.16 -11.06
C LEU A 147 2.69 -2.82 -12.05
N GLN A 148 3.99 -2.84 -11.79
CA GLN A 148 4.93 -3.60 -12.63
C GLN A 148 4.64 -5.11 -12.61
N MET A 149 4.06 -5.65 -11.54
CA MET A 149 3.71 -7.07 -11.48
C MET A 149 2.65 -7.46 -12.50
N ILE A 150 1.79 -6.54 -12.97
CA ILE A 150 0.72 -6.81 -13.95
C ILE A 150 1.14 -6.59 -15.41
N ASP A 151 2.43 -6.36 -15.67
CA ASP A 151 2.96 -6.26 -17.02
C ASP A 151 2.77 -7.58 -17.80
N LEU A 152 2.03 -7.50 -18.91
CA LEU A 152 1.69 -8.66 -19.75
C LEU A 152 2.88 -9.21 -20.51
N ALA A 153 3.94 -8.43 -20.76
CA ALA A 153 5.16 -8.93 -21.39
C ALA A 153 5.94 -9.91 -20.50
N LEU A 154 5.65 -9.90 -19.19
CA LEU A 154 6.21 -10.84 -18.22
C LEU A 154 5.39 -12.13 -18.09
N VAL A 155 4.26 -12.24 -18.80
CA VAL A 155 3.45 -13.48 -18.82
C VAL A 155 3.92 -14.32 -20.00
N ARG A 156 4.17 -15.61 -19.77
CA ARG A 156 4.49 -16.53 -20.87
C ARG A 156 3.24 -16.66 -21.74
N LYS A 157 3.35 -16.26 -23.00
CA LYS A 157 2.30 -16.49 -24.01
C LYS A 157 2.31 -17.97 -24.38
N GLU A 158 1.15 -18.61 -24.34
CA GLU A 158 0.95 -19.95 -24.92
C GLU A 158 0.59 -19.83 -26.41
N LEU A 159 0.36 -20.96 -27.09
CA LEU A 159 0.08 -20.97 -28.53
C LEU A 159 -1.13 -20.09 -28.93
N PHE A 160 -2.11 -19.93 -28.03
CA PHE A 160 -3.36 -19.20 -28.26
C PHE A 160 -3.43 -17.85 -27.50
N GLY A 161 -2.32 -17.39 -26.94
CA GLY A 161 -2.26 -16.17 -26.14
C GLY A 161 -2.26 -16.44 -24.64
N ILE A 162 -2.79 -15.50 -23.86
CA ILE A 162 -2.83 -15.57 -22.39
C ILE A 162 -4.30 -15.67 -21.97
N PRO A 163 -4.74 -16.73 -21.29
CA PRO A 163 -6.11 -16.80 -20.77
C PRO A 163 -6.41 -15.64 -19.81
N ALA A 164 -7.60 -15.04 -19.91
CA ALA A 164 -8.00 -13.91 -19.05
C ALA A 164 -7.92 -14.25 -17.55
N LEU A 165 -8.18 -15.51 -17.19
CA LEU A 165 -8.07 -16.00 -15.81
C LEU A 165 -6.63 -15.92 -15.28
N GLU A 166 -5.62 -16.15 -16.11
CA GLU A 166 -4.21 -16.05 -15.69
C GLU A 166 -3.81 -14.58 -15.48
N ILE A 167 -4.30 -13.68 -16.34
CA ILE A 167 -4.15 -12.23 -16.14
C ILE A 167 -4.84 -11.80 -14.85
N GLN A 168 -6.06 -12.27 -14.60
CA GLN A 168 -6.83 -11.99 -13.38
C GLN A 168 -6.07 -12.45 -12.13
N LYS A 169 -5.55 -13.67 -12.12
CA LYS A 169 -4.76 -14.21 -10.99
C LYS A 169 -3.54 -13.34 -10.69
N ARG A 170 -2.88 -12.86 -11.73
CA ARG A 170 -1.73 -11.95 -11.60
C ARG A 170 -2.12 -10.60 -10.99
N HIS A 171 -3.29 -10.07 -11.34
CA HIS A 171 -3.85 -8.89 -10.67
C HIS A 171 -4.24 -9.18 -9.23
N ASP A 172 -4.81 -10.35 -8.94
CA ASP A 172 -5.15 -10.75 -7.57
C ASP A 172 -3.90 -10.73 -6.68
N ASP A 173 -2.78 -11.26 -7.17
CA ASP A 173 -1.49 -11.30 -6.48
C ASP A 173 -0.85 -9.90 -6.34
N ALA A 174 -0.88 -9.10 -7.41
CA ALA A 174 -0.34 -7.74 -7.41
C ALA A 174 -1.06 -6.82 -6.43
N PHE A 175 -2.39 -6.98 -6.31
CA PHE A 175 -3.24 -6.19 -5.42
C PHE A 175 -3.39 -6.84 -4.02
N ASP A 176 -2.79 -8.00 -3.78
CA ASP A 176 -2.73 -8.62 -2.45
C ASP A 176 -1.65 -7.95 -1.59
N VAL A 177 -2.06 -7.02 -0.72
CA VAL A 177 -1.18 -6.37 0.26
C VAL A 177 -0.91 -7.29 1.46
N GLU A 178 -1.80 -8.24 1.73
CA GLU A 178 -1.67 -9.15 2.87
C GLU A 178 -0.54 -10.16 2.68
N SER A 179 -0.22 -10.51 1.43
CA SER A 179 0.95 -11.36 1.11
C SER A 179 2.27 -10.72 1.54
N VAL A 180 2.45 -9.41 1.33
CA VAL A 180 3.63 -8.65 1.79
C VAL A 180 3.67 -8.56 3.30
N THR A 181 2.52 -8.45 3.94
CA THR A 181 2.41 -8.45 5.41
C THR A 181 2.86 -9.81 5.98
N LYS A 182 2.44 -10.93 5.38
CA LYS A 182 2.86 -12.28 5.80
C LYS A 182 4.34 -12.54 5.55
N ALA A 183 4.86 -12.16 4.38
CA ALA A 183 6.28 -12.28 4.07
C ALA A 183 7.14 -11.48 5.05
N PHE A 184 6.73 -10.24 5.34
CA PHE A 184 7.36 -9.39 6.34
C PHE A 184 7.37 -10.04 7.73
N TYR A 185 6.23 -10.54 8.22
CA TYR A 185 6.19 -11.21 9.53
C TYR A 185 7.02 -12.51 9.55
N LYS A 186 7.10 -13.23 8.42
CA LYS A 186 7.95 -14.41 8.28
C LYS A 186 9.43 -14.05 8.36
N GLU A 187 9.87 -13.01 7.66
CA GLU A 187 11.25 -12.51 7.73
C GLU A 187 11.57 -12.00 9.14
N LEU A 188 10.65 -11.26 9.76
CA LEU A 188 10.79 -10.79 11.13
C LEU A 188 10.92 -11.96 12.12
N ALA A 189 10.12 -13.00 11.96
CA ALA A 189 10.21 -14.22 12.77
C ALA A 189 11.56 -14.93 12.57
N ASN A 190 12.04 -15.07 11.33
CA ASN A 190 13.36 -15.62 11.05
C ASN A 190 14.47 -14.81 11.74
N TRP A 191 14.35 -13.48 11.71
CA TRP A 191 15.29 -12.58 12.39
C TRP A 191 15.26 -12.75 13.90
N TYR A 192 14.07 -12.88 14.47
CA TYR A 192 13.89 -13.15 15.89
C TYR A 192 14.59 -14.45 16.31
N PHE A 193 14.36 -15.56 15.60
CA PHE A 193 15.01 -16.84 15.91
C PHE A 193 16.54 -16.80 15.71
N TRP A 194 17.02 -16.05 14.73
CA TRP A 194 18.46 -15.82 14.55
C TRP A 194 19.03 -14.98 15.69
N ALA A 195 18.39 -13.87 16.04
CA ALA A 195 18.86 -12.93 17.07
C ALA A 195 18.90 -13.58 18.46
N LEU A 196 17.93 -14.44 18.80
CA LEU A 196 17.92 -15.21 20.05
C LEU A 196 19.22 -15.99 20.30
N LYS A 197 19.88 -16.47 19.23
CA LYS A 197 21.14 -17.22 19.32
C LYS A 197 22.37 -16.34 19.49
N HIS A 198 22.28 -15.04 19.16
CA HIS A 198 23.44 -14.14 19.06
C HIS A 198 23.43 -13.02 20.12
N VAL A 199 22.27 -12.67 20.68
CA VAL A 199 22.17 -11.57 21.64
C VAL A 199 22.52 -12.03 23.06
N ARG A 200 23.27 -11.19 23.77
CA ARG A 200 23.57 -11.35 25.20
C ARG A 200 23.05 -10.12 25.93
N PHE A 201 22.09 -10.33 26.82
CA PHE A 201 21.61 -9.28 27.72
C PHE A 201 22.38 -9.32 29.05
N PRO A 202 22.46 -8.18 29.77
CA PRO A 202 23.04 -8.12 31.11
C PRO A 202 22.42 -9.18 32.05
N LYS A 203 23.21 -9.64 33.04
CA LYS A 203 22.90 -10.81 33.87
C LYS A 203 21.58 -10.75 34.63
N ASP A 204 20.99 -9.56 34.80
CA ASP A 204 19.79 -9.33 35.62
C ASP A 204 18.47 -9.50 34.84
N ALA A 205 18.54 -9.94 33.57
CA ALA A 205 17.35 -10.22 32.78
C ALA A 205 16.81 -11.64 33.05
N SER A 206 15.50 -11.74 33.33
CA SER A 206 14.81 -13.02 33.52
C SER A 206 14.91 -13.87 32.25
N LYS A 207 15.50 -15.07 32.35
CA LYS A 207 15.62 -16.02 31.25
C LYS A 207 14.44 -17.00 31.26
N GLU A 208 14.00 -17.43 30.08
CA GLU A 208 13.02 -18.51 29.98
C GLU A 208 13.69 -19.89 30.12
N ALA A 209 12.89 -20.97 30.11
CA ALA A 209 13.34 -22.33 30.40
C ALA A 209 14.42 -22.87 29.44
N ASP A 210 14.55 -22.29 28.25
CA ASP A 210 15.55 -22.64 27.25
C ASP A 210 16.86 -21.85 27.38
N GLY A 211 16.97 -20.99 28.42
CA GLY A 211 18.16 -20.20 28.71
C GLY A 211 18.33 -18.96 27.85
N HIS A 212 17.37 -18.65 26.97
CA HIS A 212 17.35 -17.47 26.12
C HIS A 212 16.43 -16.37 26.68
N ASP A 213 16.70 -15.12 26.30
CA ASP A 213 15.92 -13.95 26.73
C ASP A 213 14.96 -13.51 25.61
N HIS A 214 13.85 -14.24 25.50
CA HIS A 214 12.81 -13.98 24.50
C HIS A 214 12.19 -12.59 24.65
N ILE A 215 11.86 -12.22 25.89
CA ILE A 215 11.21 -10.94 26.21
C ILE A 215 12.13 -9.77 25.84
N GLY A 216 13.43 -9.86 26.15
CA GLY A 216 14.43 -8.86 25.81
C GLY A 216 14.57 -8.67 24.30
N VAL A 217 14.67 -9.76 23.53
CA VAL A 217 14.75 -9.69 22.06
C VAL A 217 13.46 -9.12 21.45
N ILE A 218 12.28 -9.56 21.90
CA ILE A 218 10.99 -9.02 21.42
C ILE A 218 10.91 -7.52 21.71
N ARG A 219 11.26 -7.11 22.94
CA ARG A 219 11.27 -5.70 23.38
C ARG A 219 12.24 -4.83 22.59
N MET A 220 13.38 -5.38 22.19
CA MET A 220 14.37 -4.71 21.36
C MET A 220 13.87 -4.55 19.94
N ILE A 221 13.41 -5.64 19.30
CA ILE A 221 12.90 -5.64 17.92
C ILE A 221 11.72 -4.67 17.78
N THR A 222 10.76 -4.73 18.72
CA THR A 222 9.59 -3.83 18.72
C THR A 222 9.98 -2.37 18.88
N ARG A 223 10.99 -2.04 19.70
CA ARG A 223 11.55 -0.69 19.82
C ARG A 223 12.27 -0.23 18.55
N LEU A 224 13.04 -1.09 17.89
CA LEU A 224 13.71 -0.76 16.63
C LEU A 224 12.70 -0.46 15.51
N ILE A 225 11.66 -1.31 15.40
CA ILE A 225 10.55 -1.08 14.48
C ILE A 225 9.86 0.25 14.80
N PHE A 226 9.59 0.53 16.08
CA PHE A 226 8.99 1.78 16.52
C PHE A 226 9.86 3.01 16.19
N CYS A 227 11.15 3.00 16.53
CA CYS A 227 12.08 4.09 16.21
C CYS A 227 12.15 4.34 14.70
N TRP A 228 12.13 3.28 13.89
CA TRP A 228 12.08 3.40 12.44
C TRP A 228 10.78 4.03 11.96
N PHE A 229 9.63 3.62 12.51
CA PHE A 229 8.33 4.23 12.21
C PHE A 229 8.30 5.70 12.59
N VAL A 230 8.79 6.07 13.78
CA VAL A 230 8.87 7.47 14.21
C VAL A 230 9.77 8.26 13.27
N THR A 231 10.93 7.74 12.88
CA THR A 231 11.85 8.44 11.95
C THR A 231 11.22 8.63 10.57
N THR A 232 10.57 7.59 10.03
CA THR A 232 9.94 7.63 8.70
C THR A 232 8.68 8.50 8.70
N ALA A 233 7.87 8.42 9.76
CA ALA A 233 6.68 9.25 9.93
C ALA A 233 7.04 10.72 10.23
N PHE A 234 8.13 10.98 10.96
CA PHE A 234 8.65 12.32 11.23
C PHE A 234 9.15 13.00 9.95
N PHE A 235 9.84 12.27 9.07
CA PHE A 235 10.20 12.78 7.74
C PHE A 235 8.97 13.12 6.89
N ARG A 236 7.89 12.33 7.02
CA ARG A 236 6.61 12.55 6.32
C ARG A 236 5.79 13.69 6.95
N TRP A 237 5.90 13.91 8.25
CA TRP A 237 5.32 15.04 8.99
C TRP A 237 6.02 16.37 8.72
N SER A 238 7.35 16.35 8.51
CA SER A 238 8.14 17.54 8.17
C SER A 238 7.71 18.21 6.86
N GLN A 239 7.10 17.46 5.93
CA GLN A 239 6.55 17.99 4.68
C GLN A 239 5.07 18.40 4.77
N TYR A 240 4.35 18.07 5.85
CA TYR A 240 2.91 18.30 6.02
C TYR A 240 2.56 18.87 7.42
N LYS A 241 3.13 20.02 7.79
CA LYS A 241 2.52 21.09 8.64
C LYS A 241 3.62 21.96 9.30
N VAL A 242 3.95 23.07 8.66
CA VAL A 242 4.31 24.33 9.36
C VAL A 242 3.05 25.09 9.79
N ARG A 243 1.83 24.61 9.49
CA ARG A 243 0.61 25.43 9.57
C ARG A 243 -0.47 25.03 10.58
N CYS A 244 -0.29 23.97 11.38
CA CYS A 244 -1.39 23.53 12.28
C CYS A 244 -0.99 23.18 13.71
N CYS A 245 0.29 23.05 14.06
CA CYS A 245 0.68 22.91 15.47
C CYS A 245 0.64 24.26 16.22
N LEU A 246 0.78 25.39 15.52
CA LEU A 246 0.71 26.70 16.17
C LEU A 246 -0.71 27.09 16.63
N SER A 247 -1.79 26.57 16.04
CA SER A 247 -3.15 26.92 16.50
C SER A 247 -3.54 26.16 17.78
N CYS A 248 -3.23 24.86 17.87
CA CYS A 248 -3.56 24.06 19.06
C CYS A 248 -2.73 24.41 20.31
N VAL A 249 -1.49 24.90 20.14
CA VAL A 249 -0.65 25.33 21.27
C VAL A 249 -1.06 26.72 21.78
N ARG A 250 -1.52 27.60 20.90
CA ARG A 250 -1.94 28.96 21.25
C ARG A 250 -3.24 29.02 22.05
N GLU A 251 -4.13 28.04 21.87
CA GLU A 251 -5.44 28.01 22.54
C GLU A 251 -5.39 27.38 23.95
N LYS A 252 -4.35 26.60 24.27
CA LYS A 252 -4.22 25.92 25.58
C LYS A 252 -3.21 26.54 26.54
N TYR A 253 -2.33 27.45 26.10
CA TYR A 253 -1.23 27.96 26.94
C TYR A 253 -1.17 29.50 27.07
N CYS A 254 -2.17 30.25 26.60
CA CYS A 254 -2.23 31.71 26.78
C CYS A 254 -3.25 32.15 27.85
N GLN A 255 -3.28 31.47 28.99
CA GLN A 255 -3.73 32.07 30.25
C GLN A 255 -2.65 31.83 31.30
N GLY A 256 -1.68 32.74 31.37
CA GLY A 256 -0.62 32.69 32.36
C GLY A 256 0.74 33.09 31.79
N GLU A 257 1.11 34.33 32.06
CA GLU A 257 2.47 34.86 32.10
C GLU A 257 3.14 35.25 30.76
N SER A 258 3.54 36.52 30.76
CA SER A 258 4.34 37.22 29.76
C SER A 258 5.74 36.60 29.63
N GLY A 259 5.97 35.88 28.53
CA GLY A 259 7.29 35.38 28.17
C GLY A 259 7.46 35.34 26.65
N VAL A 260 8.41 36.09 26.12
CA VAL A 260 8.78 36.13 24.70
C VAL A 260 9.29 34.75 24.27
N LEU A 261 8.61 34.12 23.30
CA LEU A 261 9.04 32.86 22.68
C LEU A 261 10.07 33.17 21.56
N ASN A 262 11.35 32.94 21.86
CA ASN A 262 12.40 32.84 20.83
C ASN A 262 12.63 31.38 20.41
N SER A 263 12.95 31.17 19.14
CA SER A 263 13.03 29.90 18.41
C SER A 263 14.18 28.95 18.81
N GLU A 264 14.82 29.15 19.95
CA GLU A 264 16.02 28.41 20.36
C GLU A 264 15.92 27.77 21.75
N ASN A 265 14.71 27.49 22.23
CA ASN A 265 14.53 26.92 23.57
C ASN A 265 14.38 25.36 23.57
N PRO A 266 15.34 24.59 24.11
CA PRO A 266 15.33 23.12 24.14
C PRO A 266 14.26 22.49 25.06
N VAL A 267 13.44 23.29 25.75
CA VAL A 267 12.40 22.79 26.66
C VAL A 267 11.22 22.11 25.93
N ALA A 268 10.90 22.51 24.70
CA ALA A 268 9.86 21.85 23.89
C ALA A 268 10.25 20.42 23.46
N PHE A 269 11.55 20.17 23.28
CA PHE A 269 12.09 18.85 22.96
C PHE A 269 12.02 17.89 24.16
N ARG A 270 12.17 18.43 25.38
CA ARG A 270 12.17 17.66 26.63
C ARG A 270 10.77 17.16 27.01
N LEU A 271 9.74 18.00 26.81
CA LEU A 271 8.34 17.64 27.11
C LEU A 271 7.76 16.57 26.17
N THR A 272 8.23 16.48 24.93
CA THR A 272 7.77 15.45 23.98
C THR A 272 8.36 14.08 24.32
N ILE A 273 9.59 14.03 24.85
CA ILE A 273 10.27 12.80 25.23
C ILE A 273 9.77 12.26 26.59
N GLU A 274 9.46 13.13 27.56
CA GLU A 274 8.94 12.68 28.87
C GLU A 274 7.53 12.07 28.78
N LEU A 275 6.68 12.53 27.85
CA LEU A 275 5.38 11.89 27.60
C LEU A 275 5.51 10.53 26.90
N LEU A 276 6.60 10.29 26.16
CA LEU A 276 6.89 9.04 25.45
C LEU A 276 7.59 7.98 26.33
N LEU A 277 8.22 8.40 27.43
CA LEU A 277 8.91 7.51 28.38
C LEU A 277 8.13 7.28 29.68
N CYS A 278 6.86 7.70 29.75
CA CYS A 278 6.04 7.46 30.94
C CYS A 278 5.85 5.95 31.16
N PRO A 279 6.28 5.37 32.30
CA PRO A 279 6.19 3.94 32.59
C PRO A 279 4.75 3.40 32.70
N LYS A 280 3.74 4.27 32.64
CA LYS A 280 2.32 3.94 32.76
C LYS A 280 1.58 3.89 31.41
N TYR A 281 2.27 3.90 30.27
CA TYR A 281 1.60 3.80 28.96
C TYR A 281 1.04 2.39 28.71
N THR A 282 -0.19 2.16 29.16
CA THR A 282 -0.97 0.93 28.93
C THR A 282 -1.52 0.91 27.51
N GLY A 283 -0.68 0.57 26.53
CA GLY A 283 -1.01 -0.24 25.36
C GLY A 283 -2.28 0.01 24.52
N ARG A 284 -3.00 1.14 24.61
CA ARG A 284 -4.15 1.42 23.73
C ARG A 284 -3.70 2.17 22.49
N PHE A 285 -3.39 1.41 21.44
CA PHE A 285 -3.22 1.92 20.09
C PHE A 285 -4.51 2.59 19.61
N CYS A 286 -4.39 3.78 19.02
CA CYS A 286 -5.48 4.41 18.27
C CYS A 286 -5.72 3.60 16.98
N PRO A 287 -6.90 2.97 16.77
CA PRO A 287 -7.13 2.02 15.67
C PRO A 287 -7.05 2.62 14.26
N LEU A 288 -7.02 3.95 14.13
CA LEU A 288 -7.08 4.66 12.86
C LEU A 288 -5.73 4.71 12.12
N LEU A 289 -4.61 4.48 12.80
CA LEU A 289 -3.26 4.59 12.21
C LEU A 289 -2.73 3.30 11.57
N ILE A 290 -3.29 2.14 11.95
CA ILE A 290 -2.75 0.82 11.55
C ILE A 290 -3.19 0.43 10.12
N ARG A 291 -4.26 1.03 9.59
CA ARG A 291 -4.90 0.54 8.35
C ARG A 291 -4.21 0.98 7.05
N ASP A 292 -3.41 2.05 7.07
CA ASP A 292 -2.85 2.67 5.86
C ASP A 292 -1.33 2.54 5.70
N GLN A 293 -0.60 1.96 6.67
CA GLN A 293 0.88 2.04 6.70
C GLN A 293 1.66 0.73 6.51
N PHE A 294 1.00 -0.44 6.55
CA PHE A 294 1.68 -1.74 6.41
C PHE A 294 1.87 -2.21 4.96
N SER A 295 1.60 -1.35 3.96
CA SER A 295 1.74 -1.68 2.54
C SER A 295 3.18 -1.61 2.00
N HIS A 296 4.14 -1.05 2.75
CA HIS A 296 5.53 -0.89 2.29
C HIS A 296 6.48 -1.91 2.96
N PRO A 297 7.12 -2.83 2.20
CA PRO A 297 8.23 -3.61 2.74
C PRO A 297 9.45 -2.69 2.94
N PHE A 298 10.21 -2.95 4.02
CA PHE A 298 11.45 -2.25 4.37
C PHE A 298 12.43 -2.24 3.19
N PRO A 299 12.72 -1.09 2.54
CA PRO A 299 13.73 -1.05 1.51
C PRO A 299 15.09 -0.86 2.18
N GLY A 300 15.93 -1.91 2.18
CA GLY A 300 17.39 -1.73 2.22
C GLY A 300 18.17 -2.19 3.45
N ILE A 301 17.57 -2.80 4.47
CA ILE A 301 18.36 -3.39 5.59
C ILE A 301 18.99 -4.74 5.18
N PHE A 302 18.39 -5.48 4.23
CA PHE A 302 18.81 -6.84 3.86
C PHE A 302 19.49 -6.96 2.49
N GLY A 303 19.78 -5.83 1.84
CA GLY A 303 20.30 -5.78 0.47
C GLY A 303 21.81 -5.69 0.35
N ARG A 304 22.60 -6.51 1.06
CA ARG A 304 24.00 -6.80 0.68
C ARG A 304 24.37 -8.23 1.07
N GLY A 305 24.37 -9.08 0.05
CA GLY A 305 25.01 -10.40 -0.08
C GLY A 305 25.49 -11.10 1.19
N LEU A 306 24.64 -11.98 1.74
CA LEU A 306 25.10 -13.17 2.44
C LEU A 306 24.36 -14.37 1.85
N ASN A 307 25.03 -15.01 0.90
CA ASN A 307 24.61 -16.24 0.26
C ASN A 307 24.84 -17.39 1.27
N LEU A 308 23.93 -17.54 2.22
CA LEU A 308 23.93 -18.67 3.14
C LEU A 308 22.56 -19.34 3.02
N ARG A 309 22.53 -20.45 2.26
CA ARG A 309 21.44 -21.41 2.39
C ARG A 309 21.65 -22.19 3.68
N PRO A 310 20.66 -22.28 4.58
CA PRO A 310 20.53 -23.43 5.45
C PRO A 310 19.38 -24.30 4.91
N ARG A 311 19.77 -25.49 4.47
CA ARG A 311 18.92 -26.68 4.45
C ARG A 311 18.44 -26.91 5.88
N PHE A 312 17.14 -27.06 6.14
CA PHE A 312 16.53 -28.12 6.95
C PHE A 312 15.03 -27.91 7.22
N GLU A 313 14.28 -28.93 6.80
CA GLU A 313 13.05 -29.56 7.29
C GLU A 313 11.98 -28.76 8.05
N ASN A 314 10.78 -28.81 7.45
CA ASN A 314 9.48 -28.57 8.06
C ASN A 314 9.37 -29.19 9.46
N ARG A 315 9.04 -28.36 10.45
CA ARG A 315 8.22 -28.82 11.56
C ARG A 315 7.03 -27.90 11.71
N ASP A 316 5.87 -28.54 11.66
CA ASP A 316 4.54 -27.95 11.74
C ASP A 316 4.33 -27.20 13.06
N TRP A 317 3.74 -26.02 12.96
CA TRP A 317 3.25 -25.27 14.12
C TRP A 317 1.93 -25.89 14.59
N VAL A 318 1.99 -26.75 15.62
CA VAL A 318 0.83 -27.07 16.45
C VAL A 318 0.76 -26.03 17.56
N GLY A 319 -0.18 -25.09 17.44
CA GLY A 319 -0.48 -24.13 18.49
C GLY A 319 -1.22 -24.82 19.64
N HIS A 320 -0.74 -24.62 20.87
CA HIS A 320 -1.56 -24.83 22.06
C HIS A 320 -1.98 -23.48 22.63
N SER A 321 -3.30 -23.39 22.77
CA SER A 321 -4.17 -22.43 23.43
C SER A 321 -3.83 -22.16 24.89
#